data_AF-A0A7C6J0U4-F1
#
_entry.id   AF-A0A7C6J0U4-F1
#
_cell.length_a   1.000
_cell.length_b   1.000
_cell.length_c   1.000
_cell.angle_alpha   90.00
_cell.angle_beta   90.00
_cell.angle_gamma   90.00
#
_symmetry.space_group_name_H-M   'P 1'
#
loop_
_entity.id
_entity.type
_entity.pdbx_description
1 polymer ?
#
loop_
_entity_poly.entity_id
_entity_poly.type
_entity_poly.pdbx_seq_one_letter_code
_entity_poly.pdbx_strand_id
1 'polypeptide(L)'
;LSTSEYQLLKSIYLEKTFYYNDQLTEKFHKFVFEEKAYPLEYERGRFFIINTLQNDINEHLLNLLKDILGEIIILKMNQSQIIFYFDNFGYELKDLINTFSDDTGTEINIHLGPYFNRNIKGALIAKYIYTYSSLPLLHKRNYSTFVDLMMALPQELYFDVIKIIQQMVLSNLDNDLIPLIKEFFKNNLNVSQTAKLNYLHRNSLINKLDLITKQTGLNIQEFHDAWAMNLLINANCL
;
A
#
# COMPACT_ATOMS: atom_id res chain seq x y z
N LEU A 1 -23.44 3.98 -16.39
CA LEU A 1 -22.52 3.03 -15.77
C LEU A 1 -21.44 2.71 -16.80
N SER A 2 -20.21 3.13 -16.55
CA SER A 2 -19.07 2.67 -17.35
C SER A 2 -18.93 1.15 -17.20
N THR A 3 -18.33 0.48 -18.18
CA THR A 3 -18.05 -0.96 -18.10
C THR A 3 -17.26 -1.31 -16.84
N SER A 4 -16.37 -0.40 -16.41
CA SER A 4 -15.58 -0.47 -15.18
C SER A 4 -16.45 -0.40 -13.91
N GLU A 5 -17.41 0.54 -13.87
CA GLU A 5 -18.37 0.66 -12.76
C GLU A 5 -19.30 -0.55 -12.67
N TYR A 6 -19.72 -1.11 -13.81
CA TYR A 6 -20.56 -2.31 -13.84
C TYR A 6 -19.80 -3.55 -13.38
N GLN A 7 -18.54 -3.71 -13.77
CA GLN A 7 -17.70 -4.82 -13.28
C GLN A 7 -17.39 -4.69 -11.78
N LEU A 8 -17.16 -3.46 -11.30
CA LEU A 8 -17.00 -3.17 -9.87
C LEU A 8 -18.28 -3.52 -9.08
N LEU A 9 -19.45 -3.09 -9.57
CA LEU A 9 -20.73 -3.43 -8.95
C LEU A 9 -20.99 -4.94 -8.96
N LYS A 10 -20.62 -5.63 -10.04
CA LYS A 10 -20.80 -7.06 -10.19
C LYS A 10 -19.87 -7.87 -9.29
N SER A 11 -18.62 -7.44 -9.10
CA SER A 11 -17.68 -8.07 -8.16
C SER A 11 -18.13 -7.89 -6.72
N ILE A 12 -18.54 -6.67 -6.33
CA ILE A 12 -19.12 -6.39 -5.00
C ILE A 12 -20.35 -7.25 -4.72
N TYR A 13 -21.18 -7.53 -5.74
CA TYR A 13 -22.36 -8.39 -5.58
C TYR A 13 -22.02 -9.88 -5.44
N LEU A 14 -20.95 -10.36 -6.06
CA LEU A 14 -20.46 -11.75 -5.97
C LEU A 14 -19.76 -12.04 -4.62
N GLU A 15 -19.21 -11.01 -3.96
CA GLU A 15 -18.51 -11.09 -2.66
C GLU A 15 -19.42 -11.37 -1.44
N LYS A 16 -20.75 -11.42 -1.60
CA LYS A 16 -21.69 -11.73 -0.51
C LYS A 16 -21.62 -13.18 0.03
N THR A 17 -20.60 -13.96 -0.33
CA THR A 17 -20.43 -15.36 0.07
C THR A 17 -19.13 -15.58 0.86
N PHE A 18 -18.89 -14.78 1.90
CA PHE A 18 -17.81 -15.04 2.85
C PHE A 18 -18.34 -15.55 4.19
N TYR A 19 -17.77 -16.66 4.65
CA TYR A 19 -17.78 -17.10 6.04
C TYR A 19 -16.69 -16.31 6.77
N TYR A 20 -17.09 -15.40 7.66
CA TYR A 20 -16.16 -14.65 8.50
C TYR A 20 -15.94 -15.41 9.81
N ASN A 21 -14.67 -15.58 10.20
CA ASN A 21 -14.31 -16.27 11.45
C ASN A 21 -14.63 -15.43 12.69
N ASP A 22 -14.83 -14.12 12.55
CA ASP A 22 -15.10 -13.20 13.66
C ASP A 22 -15.81 -11.90 13.21
N GLN A 23 -16.42 -11.21 14.18
CA GLN A 23 -17.23 -10.00 13.99
C GLN A 23 -16.42 -8.78 13.49
N LEU A 24 -15.12 -8.73 13.77
CA LEU A 24 -14.25 -7.63 13.35
C LEU A 24 -14.01 -7.67 11.85
N THR A 25 -13.71 -8.86 11.32
CA THR A 25 -13.49 -9.07 9.88
C THR A 25 -14.73 -8.65 9.08
N GLU A 26 -15.94 -8.98 9.55
CA GLU A 26 -17.20 -8.56 8.89
C GLU A 26 -17.35 -7.03 8.89
N LYS A 27 -17.11 -6.36 10.03
CA LYS A 27 -17.16 -4.90 10.11
C LYS A 27 -16.14 -4.24 9.17
N PHE A 28 -14.95 -4.80 9.09
CA PHE A 28 -13.87 -4.29 8.23
C PHE A 28 -14.17 -4.50 6.74
N HIS A 29 -14.74 -5.66 6.36
CA HIS A 29 -15.26 -5.88 5.02
C HIS A 29 -16.28 -4.80 4.63
N LYS A 30 -17.25 -4.52 5.51
CA LYS A 30 -18.27 -3.48 5.28
C LYS A 30 -17.67 -2.08 5.15
N PHE A 31 -16.59 -1.78 5.87
CA PHE A 31 -15.84 -0.54 5.68
C PHE A 31 -15.23 -0.47 4.28
N VAL A 32 -14.52 -1.52 3.84
CA VAL A 32 -13.83 -1.54 2.55
C VAL A 32 -14.80 -1.53 1.36
N PHE A 33 -15.84 -2.37 1.39
CA PHE A 33 -16.68 -2.67 0.21
C PHE A 33 -18.11 -2.11 0.28
N GLU A 34 -18.60 -1.69 1.46
CA GLU A 34 -19.99 -1.24 1.66
C GLU A 34 -20.10 0.20 2.22
N GLU A 35 -19.04 1.00 2.06
CA GLU A 35 -18.98 2.42 2.47
C GLU A 35 -19.38 2.66 3.94
N LYS A 36 -19.13 1.69 4.83
CA LYS A 36 -19.31 1.89 6.28
C LYS A 36 -18.14 2.66 6.89
N ALA A 37 -18.35 3.17 8.10
CA ALA A 37 -17.31 3.86 8.86
C ALA A 37 -16.16 2.91 9.24
N TYR A 38 -14.97 3.47 9.40
CA TYR A 38 -13.79 2.74 9.86
C TYR A 38 -14.06 2.12 11.25
N PRO A 39 -13.90 0.79 11.43
CA PRO A 39 -14.41 0.11 12.62
C PRO A 39 -13.35 -0.16 13.70
N LEU A 40 -12.12 0.31 13.52
CA LEU A 40 -10.98 0.03 14.41
C LEU A 40 -10.50 1.29 15.13
N GLU A 41 -9.80 1.10 16.25
CA GLU A 41 -9.16 2.19 17.01
C GLU A 41 -7.79 2.59 16.45
N TYR A 42 -7.25 1.82 15.50
CA TYR A 42 -5.96 2.12 14.87
C TYR A 42 -6.04 3.37 14.00
N GLU A 43 -5.15 4.33 14.21
CA GLU A 43 -5.07 5.54 13.38
C GLU A 43 -4.62 5.24 11.95
N ARG A 44 -3.82 4.18 11.78
CA ARG A 44 -3.15 3.82 10.53
C ARG A 44 -3.11 2.31 10.35
N GLY A 45 -3.19 1.89 9.08
CA GLY A 45 -2.93 0.52 8.67
C GLY A 45 -2.18 0.46 7.35
N ARG A 46 -1.79 -0.74 6.98
CA ARG A 46 -1.23 -1.08 5.67
C ARG A 46 -1.78 -2.43 5.24
N PHE A 47 -1.66 -2.72 3.96
CA PHE A 47 -2.12 -3.98 3.41
C PHE A 47 -1.20 -4.49 2.33
N PHE A 48 -1.23 -5.80 2.12
CA PHE A 48 -0.62 -6.43 0.97
C PHE A 48 -1.58 -7.47 0.37
N ILE A 49 -1.38 -7.74 -0.91
CA ILE A 49 -2.18 -8.66 -1.70
C ILE A 49 -1.30 -9.86 -2.02
N ILE A 50 -1.76 -11.05 -1.66
CA ILE A 50 -1.17 -12.33 -2.09
C ILE A 50 -2.03 -12.88 -3.21
N ASN A 51 -1.42 -13.12 -4.37
CA ASN A 51 -2.09 -13.82 -5.47
C ASN A 51 -1.98 -15.32 -5.24
N THR A 52 -3.08 -15.91 -4.83
CA THR A 52 -3.18 -17.35 -4.63
C THR A 52 -3.74 -17.96 -5.90
N LEU A 53 -2.86 -18.36 -6.83
CA LEU A 53 -3.29 -18.94 -8.10
C LEU A 53 -4.19 -20.18 -7.90
N GLN A 54 -4.02 -20.94 -6.80
CA GLN A 54 -4.75 -22.20 -6.60
C GLN A 54 -5.15 -22.55 -5.15
N ASN A 55 -4.55 -21.98 -4.09
CA ASN A 55 -4.88 -22.31 -2.69
C ASN A 55 -4.78 -21.10 -1.76
N ASP A 56 -5.65 -21.01 -0.76
CA ASP A 56 -5.53 -20.05 0.35
C ASP A 56 -4.11 -20.03 0.95
N ILE A 57 -3.69 -18.91 1.56
CA ILE A 57 -2.44 -18.82 2.32
C ILE A 57 -2.32 -20.03 3.23
N ASN A 58 -1.17 -20.71 3.13
CA ASN A 58 -0.84 -21.84 4.00
C ASN A 58 -0.87 -21.41 5.47
N GLU A 59 -1.43 -22.25 6.34
CA GLU A 59 -1.53 -22.02 7.79
C GLU A 59 -0.18 -21.65 8.44
N HIS A 60 0.93 -22.24 7.99
CA HIS A 60 2.27 -21.90 8.47
C HIS A 60 2.64 -20.45 8.16
N LEU A 61 2.38 -19.98 6.94
CA LEU A 61 2.63 -18.60 6.55
C LEU A 61 1.70 -17.66 7.32
N LEU A 62 0.43 -18.04 7.49
CA LEU A 62 -0.53 -17.26 8.27
C LEU A 62 -0.06 -17.06 9.71
N ASN A 63 0.41 -18.13 10.36
CA ASN A 63 0.90 -18.07 11.73
C ASN A 63 2.16 -17.20 11.82
N LEU A 64 3.11 -17.37 10.90
CA LEU A 64 4.31 -16.51 10.82
C LEU A 64 3.93 -15.02 10.66
N LEU A 65 2.97 -14.71 9.80
CA LEU A 65 2.51 -13.34 9.58
C LEU A 65 1.84 -12.76 10.83
N LYS A 66 1.03 -13.55 11.55
CA LYS A 66 0.43 -13.12 12.83
C LYS A 66 1.48 -12.85 13.90
N ASP A 67 2.49 -13.71 14.01
CA ASP A 67 3.55 -13.57 15.00
C ASP A 67 4.38 -12.29 14.76
N ILE A 68 4.57 -11.90 13.50
CA ILE A 68 5.41 -10.75 13.12
C ILE A 68 4.60 -9.45 13.02
N LEU A 69 3.42 -9.48 12.39
CA LEU A 69 2.62 -8.30 12.12
C LEU A 69 1.59 -8.00 13.23
N GLY A 70 1.37 -8.93 14.15
CA GLY A 70 0.37 -8.82 15.20
C GLY A 70 -1.05 -9.03 14.66
N GLU A 71 -1.94 -8.10 14.97
CA GLU A 71 -3.33 -8.18 14.51
C GLU A 71 -3.42 -7.99 12.99
N ILE A 72 -3.97 -9.01 12.33
CA ILE A 72 -4.22 -9.00 10.88
C ILE A 72 -5.69 -9.28 10.58
N ILE A 73 -6.20 -8.63 9.54
CA ILE A 73 -7.53 -8.89 8.97
C ILE A 73 -7.34 -9.39 7.54
N ILE A 74 -7.98 -10.51 7.20
CA ILE A 74 -7.87 -11.11 5.88
C ILE A 74 -9.21 -11.01 5.17
N LEU A 75 -9.21 -10.30 4.04
CA LEU A 75 -10.32 -10.28 3.10
C LEU A 75 -9.92 -11.07 1.86
N LYS A 76 -10.85 -11.80 1.24
CA LYS A 76 -10.59 -12.47 -0.03
C LYS A 76 -11.32 -11.72 -1.15
N MET A 77 -10.69 -11.63 -2.31
CA MET A 77 -11.28 -11.07 -3.52
C MET A 77 -10.79 -11.86 -4.72
N ASN A 78 -11.70 -12.51 -5.45
CA ASN A 78 -11.38 -13.39 -6.57
C ASN A 78 -10.32 -14.45 -6.20
N GLN A 79 -9.14 -14.42 -6.83
CA GLN A 79 -8.00 -15.32 -6.60
C GLN A 79 -6.92 -14.71 -5.71
N SER A 80 -7.25 -13.65 -4.98
CA SER A 80 -6.31 -12.94 -4.13
C SER A 80 -6.81 -12.86 -2.69
N GLN A 81 -5.87 -12.94 -1.76
CA GLN A 81 -6.10 -12.65 -0.36
C GLN A 81 -5.44 -11.30 -0.04
N ILE A 82 -6.20 -10.41 0.60
CA ILE A 82 -5.75 -9.10 1.05
C ILE A 82 -5.58 -9.17 2.56
N ILE A 83 -4.34 -9.00 3.01
CA ILE A 83 -3.99 -8.99 4.42
C ILE A 83 -3.79 -7.55 4.83
N PHE A 84 -4.61 -7.10 5.77
CA PHE A 84 -4.49 -5.81 6.46
C PHE A 84 -3.78 -6.02 7.78
N TYR A 85 -2.89 -5.11 8.15
CA TYR A 85 -2.17 -5.10 9.41
C TYR A 85 -2.03 -3.66 9.92
N PHE A 86 -1.93 -3.51 11.23
CA PHE A 86 -2.12 -2.22 11.91
C PHE A 86 -1.00 -1.83 12.87
N ASP A 87 0.02 -2.68 13.00
CA ASP A 87 1.22 -2.41 13.79
C ASP A 87 2.44 -3.03 13.11
N ASN A 88 3.62 -2.93 13.74
CA ASN A 88 4.84 -3.62 13.32
C ASN A 88 5.23 -3.32 11.86
N PHE A 89 5.02 -2.08 11.42
CA PHE A 89 5.28 -1.65 10.04
C PHE A 89 6.77 -1.67 9.62
N GLY A 90 7.69 -1.90 10.56
CA GLY A 90 9.13 -1.87 10.33
C GLY A 90 9.73 -3.14 9.74
N TYR A 91 8.95 -4.22 9.59
CA TYR A 91 9.44 -5.46 9.00
C TYR A 91 9.49 -5.39 7.47
N GLU A 92 10.59 -5.84 6.90
CA GLU A 92 10.78 -5.99 5.45
C GLU A 92 10.02 -7.24 4.97
N LEU A 93 8.75 -7.07 4.60
CA LEU A 93 7.88 -8.14 4.11
C LEU A 93 8.50 -8.92 2.94
N LYS A 94 9.27 -8.24 2.09
CA LYS A 94 9.97 -8.87 0.97
C LYS A 94 10.92 -9.98 1.45
N ASP A 95 11.73 -9.69 2.46
CA ASP A 95 12.76 -10.62 2.95
C ASP A 95 12.12 -11.79 3.70
N LEU A 96 11.08 -11.51 4.49
CA LEU A 96 10.28 -12.53 5.18
C LEU A 96 9.72 -13.55 4.18
N ILE A 97 9.16 -13.06 3.09
CA ILE A 97 8.44 -13.89 2.12
C ILE A 97 9.40 -14.63 1.21
N ASN A 98 10.53 -14.02 0.84
CA ASN A 98 11.59 -14.72 0.14
C ASN A 98 12.12 -15.88 0.99
N THR A 99 12.41 -15.63 2.28
CA THR A 99 12.88 -16.67 3.21
C THR A 99 11.88 -17.82 3.31
N PHE A 100 10.59 -17.51 3.50
CA PHE A 100 9.54 -18.54 3.55
C PHE A 100 9.41 -19.32 2.23
N SER A 101 9.53 -18.62 1.10
CA SER A 101 9.46 -19.24 -0.23
C SER A 101 10.62 -20.20 -0.45
N ASP A 102 11.83 -19.81 -0.03
CA ASP A 102 13.03 -20.64 -0.10
C ASP A 102 12.94 -21.87 0.81
N ASP A 103 12.42 -21.71 2.03
CA ASP A 103 12.29 -22.81 3.01
C ASP A 103 11.21 -23.83 2.63
N THR A 104 10.12 -23.38 1.99
CA THR A 104 8.97 -24.26 1.68
C THR A 104 8.90 -24.68 0.21
N GLY A 105 9.69 -24.07 -0.68
CA GLY A 105 9.61 -24.27 -2.13
C GLY A 105 8.31 -23.74 -2.74
N THR A 106 7.59 -22.86 -2.04
CA THR A 106 6.32 -22.27 -2.51
C THR A 106 6.58 -20.91 -3.14
N GLU A 107 6.14 -20.71 -4.39
CA GLU A 107 6.20 -19.40 -5.04
C GLU A 107 5.08 -18.49 -4.51
N ILE A 108 5.45 -17.40 -3.86
CA ILE A 108 4.50 -16.42 -3.30
C ILE A 108 4.72 -15.07 -3.99
N ASN A 109 3.67 -14.59 -4.65
CA ASN A 109 3.66 -13.28 -5.28
C ASN A 109 2.92 -12.27 -4.40
N ILE A 110 3.63 -11.23 -3.98
CA ILE A 110 3.11 -10.18 -3.11
C ILE A 110 3.09 -8.83 -3.80
N HIS A 111 2.01 -8.11 -3.54
CA HIS A 111 1.93 -6.70 -3.81
C HIS A 111 1.68 -5.89 -2.54
N LEU A 112 2.63 -5.05 -2.17
CA LEU A 112 2.54 -4.19 -0.99
C LEU A 112 1.83 -2.86 -1.34
N GLY A 113 0.66 -2.66 -0.75
CA GLY A 113 -0.11 -1.44 -0.90
C GLY A 113 0.48 -0.25 -0.12
N PRO A 114 -0.05 0.96 -0.37
CA PRO A 114 0.28 2.14 0.41
C PRO A 114 -0.29 2.01 1.84
N TYR A 115 0.22 2.83 2.74
CA TYR A 115 -0.43 3.04 4.02
C TYR A 115 -1.77 3.77 3.84
N PHE A 116 -2.69 3.54 4.76
CA PHE A 116 -3.95 4.29 4.88
C PHE A 116 -4.18 4.68 6.34
N ASN A 117 -4.93 5.75 6.57
CA ASN A 117 -5.38 6.13 7.92
C ASN A 117 -6.90 6.02 8.03
N ARG A 118 -7.43 6.16 9.24
CA ARG A 118 -8.87 6.07 9.53
C ARG A 118 -9.76 7.05 8.73
N ASN A 119 -9.19 8.11 8.16
CA ASN A 119 -9.92 9.10 7.37
C ASN A 119 -10.04 8.71 5.88
N ILE A 120 -9.30 7.70 5.43
CA ILE A 120 -9.41 7.17 4.07
C ILE A 120 -10.69 6.36 3.95
N LYS A 121 -11.52 6.69 2.94
CA LYS A 121 -12.72 5.92 2.63
C LYS A 121 -12.35 4.52 2.13
N GLY A 122 -13.00 3.48 2.67
CA GLY A 122 -12.76 2.09 2.26
C GLY A 122 -12.96 1.85 0.75
N ALA A 123 -13.90 2.56 0.11
CA ALA A 123 -14.09 2.49 -1.34
C ALA A 123 -12.84 2.87 -2.16
N LEU A 124 -11.95 3.73 -1.65
CA LEU A 124 -10.68 4.05 -2.30
C LEU A 124 -9.70 2.88 -2.20
N ILE A 125 -9.67 2.20 -1.06
CA ILE A 125 -8.91 0.96 -0.84
C ILE A 125 -9.43 -0.13 -1.80
N ALA A 126 -10.74 -0.34 -1.86
CA ALA A 126 -11.35 -1.30 -2.78
C ALA A 126 -11.00 -1.00 -4.25
N LYS A 127 -11.10 0.27 -4.69
CA LYS A 127 -10.74 0.67 -6.06
C LYS A 127 -9.25 0.42 -6.36
N TYR A 128 -8.36 0.70 -5.41
CA TYR A 128 -6.94 0.36 -5.53
C TYR A 128 -6.71 -1.15 -5.74
N ILE A 129 -7.29 -1.98 -4.88
CA ILE A 129 -7.13 -3.45 -4.92
C ILE A 129 -7.69 -4.00 -6.25
N TYR A 130 -8.84 -3.50 -6.69
CA TYR A 130 -9.44 -3.85 -7.98
C TYR A 130 -8.52 -3.49 -9.14
N THR A 131 -7.96 -2.27 -9.15
CA THR A 131 -7.00 -1.85 -10.19
C THR A 131 -5.81 -2.79 -10.24
N TYR A 132 -5.16 -3.10 -9.12
CA TYR A 132 -4.05 -4.05 -9.09
C TYR A 132 -4.45 -5.43 -9.63
N SER A 133 -5.62 -5.93 -9.21
CA SER A 133 -6.12 -7.25 -9.63
C SER A 133 -6.42 -7.30 -11.13
N SER A 134 -6.69 -6.16 -11.75
CA SER A 134 -6.93 -6.05 -13.20
C SER A 134 -5.66 -5.97 -14.06
N LEU A 135 -4.46 -5.98 -13.46
CA LEU A 135 -3.17 -5.82 -14.15
C LEU A 135 -2.26 -7.07 -14.03
N PRO A 136 -2.42 -8.07 -14.91
CA PRO A 136 -1.71 -9.36 -14.83
C PRO A 136 -0.19 -9.27 -14.88
N LEU A 137 0.37 -8.20 -15.47
CA LEU A 137 1.82 -8.03 -15.59
C LEU A 137 2.51 -7.92 -14.23
N LEU A 138 1.84 -7.36 -13.22
CA LEU A 138 2.37 -7.24 -11.86
C LEU A 138 2.29 -8.55 -11.10
N HIS A 139 1.45 -9.49 -11.53
CA HIS A 139 1.24 -10.78 -10.85
C HIS A 139 2.38 -11.77 -11.10
N LYS A 140 3.27 -11.47 -12.06
CA LYS A 140 4.47 -12.28 -12.39
C LYS A 140 5.71 -11.92 -11.58
N ARG A 141 5.60 -10.94 -10.67
CA ARG A 141 6.70 -10.54 -9.80
C ARG A 141 6.48 -11.12 -8.41
N ASN A 142 7.50 -11.75 -7.85
CA ASN A 142 7.51 -12.23 -6.46
C ASN A 142 7.17 -11.12 -5.48
N TYR A 143 7.63 -9.91 -5.78
CA TYR A 143 7.36 -8.73 -4.97
C TYR A 143 7.15 -7.50 -5.85
N SER A 144 6.09 -6.74 -5.54
CA SER A 144 5.81 -5.44 -6.14
C SER A 144 5.24 -4.50 -5.08
N THR A 145 5.28 -3.19 -5.33
CA THR A 145 4.69 -2.17 -4.47
C THR A 145 3.73 -1.29 -5.24
N PHE A 146 3.04 -0.38 -4.54
CA PHE A 146 2.23 0.64 -5.18
C PHE A 146 2.99 1.52 -6.19
N VAL A 147 4.32 1.65 -6.07
CA VAL A 147 5.12 2.37 -7.06
C VAL A 147 5.20 1.59 -8.37
N ASP A 148 5.35 0.26 -8.32
CA ASP A 148 5.29 -0.59 -9.51
C ASP A 148 3.91 -0.51 -10.18
N LEU A 149 2.85 -0.43 -9.36
CA LEU A 149 1.51 -0.19 -9.87
C LEU A 149 1.45 1.14 -10.62
N MET A 150 1.93 2.24 -10.03
CA MET A 150 1.96 3.56 -10.67
C MET A 150 2.64 3.53 -12.04
N MET A 151 3.75 2.79 -12.16
CA MET A 151 4.48 2.67 -13.43
C MET A 151 3.77 1.80 -14.47
N ALA A 152 2.95 0.85 -14.03
CA ALA A 152 2.24 -0.09 -14.89
C ALA A 152 0.81 0.36 -15.27
N LEU A 153 0.37 1.53 -14.81
CA LEU A 153 -1.00 2.01 -15.05
C LEU A 153 -1.25 2.30 -16.53
N PRO A 154 -2.34 1.76 -17.10
CA PRO A 154 -2.87 2.22 -18.39
C PRO A 154 -3.27 3.70 -18.32
N GLN A 155 -3.19 4.39 -19.45
CA GLN A 155 -3.48 5.82 -19.55
C GLN A 155 -4.89 6.17 -19.04
N GLU A 156 -5.87 5.31 -19.29
CA GLU A 156 -7.28 5.50 -18.92
C GLU A 156 -7.52 5.44 -17.41
N LEU A 157 -6.65 4.73 -16.67
CA LEU A 157 -6.76 4.57 -15.21
C LEU A 157 -5.82 5.51 -14.45
N TYR A 158 -4.84 6.09 -15.14
CA TYR A 158 -3.71 6.77 -14.53
C TYR A 158 -4.14 7.86 -13.54
N PHE A 159 -4.89 8.85 -14.00
CA PHE A 159 -5.26 10.00 -13.16
C PHE A 159 -6.05 9.61 -11.90
N ASP A 160 -7.05 8.76 -12.07
CA ASP A 160 -7.90 8.29 -10.98
C ASP A 160 -7.10 7.53 -9.92
N VAL A 161 -6.22 6.63 -10.36
CA VAL A 161 -5.47 5.77 -9.44
C VAL A 161 -4.32 6.54 -8.78
N ILE A 162 -3.65 7.45 -9.50
CA ILE A 162 -2.66 8.35 -8.90
C ILE A 162 -3.30 9.21 -7.82
N LYS A 163 -4.52 9.73 -8.02
CA LYS A 163 -5.25 10.48 -6.98
C LYS A 163 -5.59 9.63 -5.76
N ILE A 164 -5.94 8.36 -5.95
CA ILE A 164 -6.18 7.42 -4.83
C ILE A 164 -4.89 7.23 -4.03
N ILE A 165 -3.78 6.92 -4.70
CA ILE A 165 -2.49 6.71 -4.07
C ILE A 165 -2.02 8.00 -3.39
N GLN A 166 -2.21 9.16 -4.01
CA GLN A 166 -1.87 10.47 -3.44
C GLN A 166 -2.62 10.70 -2.12
N GLN A 167 -3.93 10.45 -2.08
CA GLN A 167 -4.71 10.61 -0.85
C GLN A 167 -4.23 9.65 0.25
N MET A 168 -3.99 8.38 -0.09
CA MET A 168 -3.49 7.39 0.87
C MET A 168 -2.11 7.76 1.42
N VAL A 169 -1.16 8.09 0.54
CA VAL A 169 0.23 8.36 0.92
C VAL A 169 0.38 9.70 1.62
N LEU A 170 -0.15 10.80 1.05
CA LEU A 170 0.08 12.14 1.59
C LEU A 170 -0.75 12.44 2.84
N SER A 171 -1.88 11.75 3.07
CA SER A 171 -2.64 11.93 4.32
C SER A 171 -1.94 11.36 5.55
N ASN A 172 -0.90 10.53 5.36
CA ASN A 172 -0.06 10.02 6.44
C ASN A 172 1.23 10.86 6.64
N LEU A 173 1.50 11.81 5.74
CA LEU A 173 2.71 12.63 5.76
C LEU A 173 2.45 13.93 6.53
N ASP A 174 3.34 14.27 7.46
CA ASP A 174 3.24 15.55 8.16
C ASP A 174 3.42 16.73 7.18
N ASN A 175 2.52 17.71 7.26
CA ASN A 175 2.50 18.84 6.33
C ASN A 175 3.80 19.68 6.33
N ASP A 176 4.53 19.71 7.45
CA ASP A 176 5.79 20.41 7.59
C ASP A 176 6.97 19.70 6.89
N LEU A 177 6.82 18.42 6.52
CA LEU A 177 7.82 17.67 5.75
C LEU A 177 7.73 17.92 4.24
N ILE A 178 6.59 18.36 3.71
CA ILE A 178 6.42 18.64 2.27
C ILE A 178 7.42 19.71 1.76
N PRO A 179 7.63 20.85 2.43
CA PRO A 179 8.64 21.83 2.02
C PRO A 179 10.06 21.23 1.99
N LEU A 180 10.39 20.38 2.95
CA LEU A 180 11.69 19.71 3.01
C LEU A 180 11.87 18.75 1.84
N ILE A 181 10.84 17.97 1.49
CA ILE A 181 10.87 17.07 0.33
C ILE A 181 11.10 17.88 -0.94
N LYS A 182 10.37 18.99 -1.14
CA LYS A 182 10.55 19.86 -2.30
C LYS A 182 11.97 20.42 -2.39
N GLU A 183 12.54 20.84 -1.28
CA GLU A 183 13.92 21.33 -1.24
C GLU A 183 14.94 20.21 -1.50
N PHE A 184 14.67 18.99 -1.03
CA PHE A 184 15.49 17.82 -1.34
C PHE A 184 15.51 17.52 -2.84
N PHE A 185 14.36 17.59 -3.53
CA PHE A 185 14.28 17.46 -4.98
C PHE A 185 15.03 18.57 -5.72
N LYS A 186 14.88 19.84 -5.31
CA LYS A 186 15.62 20.97 -5.93
C LYS A 186 17.13 20.80 -5.85
N ASN A 187 17.60 20.11 -4.81
CA ASN A 187 19.01 19.82 -4.61
C ASN A 187 19.42 18.45 -5.17
N ASN A 188 18.67 17.90 -6.13
CA ASN A 188 18.95 16.62 -6.79
C ASN A 188 19.14 15.46 -5.81
N LEU A 189 18.31 15.40 -4.76
CA LEU A 189 18.36 14.37 -3.71
C LEU A 189 19.71 14.35 -2.94
N ASN A 190 20.46 15.46 -2.96
CA ASN A 190 21.75 15.54 -2.29
C ASN A 190 21.58 15.90 -0.80
N VAL A 191 21.74 14.91 0.06
CA VAL A 191 21.62 15.05 1.51
C VAL A 191 22.52 16.15 2.07
N SER A 192 23.79 16.21 1.66
CA SER A 192 24.75 17.17 2.19
C SER A 192 24.39 18.62 1.80
N GLN A 193 23.98 18.83 0.56
CA GLN A 193 23.59 20.14 0.05
C GLN A 193 22.27 20.62 0.67
N THR A 194 21.26 19.75 0.75
CA THR A 194 19.98 20.08 1.38
C THR A 194 20.16 20.39 2.86
N ALA A 195 20.98 19.62 3.59
CA ALA A 195 21.25 19.88 4.99
C ALA A 195 21.89 21.26 5.19
N LYS A 196 22.91 21.58 4.38
CA LYS A 196 23.59 22.89 4.41
C LYS A 196 22.63 24.05 4.16
N LEU A 197 21.77 23.96 3.14
CA LEU A 197 20.83 25.04 2.78
C LEU A 197 19.69 25.21 3.78
N ASN A 198 19.31 24.14 4.48
CA ASN A 198 18.29 24.19 5.53
C ASN A 198 18.89 24.44 6.92
N TYR A 199 20.20 24.73 7.03
CA TYR A 199 20.91 24.90 8.29
C TYR A 199 20.75 23.71 9.26
N LEU A 200 20.63 22.51 8.70
CA LEU A 200 20.52 21.26 9.44
C LEU A 200 21.87 20.53 9.48
N HIS A 201 22.10 19.79 10.55
CA HIS A 201 23.14 18.77 10.53
C HIS A 201 22.73 17.63 9.59
N ARG A 202 23.71 17.00 8.89
CA ARG A 202 23.46 15.91 7.95
C ARG A 202 22.61 14.79 8.56
N ASN A 203 22.93 14.37 9.79
CA ASN A 203 22.17 13.30 10.46
C ASN A 203 20.74 13.74 10.82
N SER A 204 20.53 15.02 11.13
CA SER A 204 19.18 15.53 11.38
C SER A 204 18.32 15.49 10.12
N LEU A 205 18.92 15.76 8.95
CA LEU A 205 18.23 15.57 7.67
C LEU A 205 17.93 14.10 7.41
N ILE A 206 18.91 13.20 7.59
CA ILE A 206 18.73 11.75 7.41
C ILE A 206 17.56 11.25 8.27
N ASN A 207 17.50 11.63 9.54
CA ASN A 207 16.39 11.24 10.42
C ASN A 207 15.02 11.74 9.92
N LYS A 208 14.96 12.92 9.29
CA LYS A 208 13.73 13.43 8.67
C LYS A 208 13.37 12.66 7.40
N LEU A 209 14.36 12.27 6.58
CA LEU A 209 14.14 11.42 5.41
C LEU A 209 13.63 10.03 5.84
N ASP A 210 14.18 9.45 6.90
CA ASP A 210 13.71 8.20 7.48
C ASP A 210 12.27 8.31 8.01
N LEU A 211 11.92 9.45 8.63
CA LEU A 211 10.55 9.73 9.07
C LEU A 211 9.58 9.77 7.87
N ILE A 212 9.98 10.43 6.77
CA ILE A 212 9.20 10.45 5.52
C ILE A 212 8.97 9.02 5.02
N THR A 213 10.00 8.17 5.01
CA THR A 213 9.88 6.75 4.63
C THR A 213 8.95 5.99 5.56
N LYS A 214 9.04 6.19 6.88
CA LYS A 214 8.12 5.56 7.84
C LYS A 214 6.68 6.00 7.66
N GLN A 215 6.42 7.25 7.25
CA GLN A 215 5.07 7.80 7.05
C GLN A 215 4.47 7.46 5.69
N THR A 216 5.29 7.26 4.66
CA THR A 216 4.79 7.13 3.28
C THR A 216 5.08 5.77 2.66
N GLY A 217 6.06 5.04 3.19
CA GLY A 217 6.62 3.84 2.58
C GLY A 217 7.55 4.12 1.39
N LEU A 218 7.94 5.39 1.17
CA LEU A 218 8.83 5.81 0.09
C LEU A 218 10.19 6.23 0.64
N ASN A 219 11.25 5.52 0.27
CA ASN A 219 12.62 5.97 0.52
C ASN A 219 13.06 6.91 -0.59
N ILE A 220 12.80 8.21 -0.41
CA ILE A 220 13.07 9.23 -1.45
C ILE A 220 14.55 9.47 -1.73
N GLN A 221 15.47 8.78 -1.05
CA GLN A 221 16.88 8.73 -1.42
C GLN A 221 17.12 7.78 -2.61
N GLU A 222 16.23 6.80 -2.80
CA GLU A 222 16.23 5.89 -3.94
C GLU A 222 15.41 6.48 -5.09
N PHE A 223 15.96 6.43 -6.30
CA PHE A 223 15.36 7.08 -7.48
C PHE A 223 13.91 6.64 -7.74
N HIS A 224 13.64 5.34 -7.60
CA HIS A 224 12.33 4.74 -7.85
C HIS A 224 11.22 5.37 -6.98
N ASP A 225 11.50 5.50 -5.70
CA ASP A 225 10.56 6.05 -4.72
C ASP A 225 10.53 7.58 -4.78
N ALA A 226 11.66 8.21 -5.09
CA ALA A 226 11.74 9.65 -5.33
C ALA A 226 10.87 10.06 -6.52
N TRP A 227 10.90 9.31 -7.62
CA TRP A 227 10.02 9.55 -8.77
C TRP A 227 8.54 9.51 -8.36
N ALA A 228 8.15 8.47 -7.59
CA ALA A 228 6.79 8.33 -7.10
C ALA A 228 6.39 9.50 -6.21
N MET A 229 7.21 9.86 -5.21
CA MET A 229 6.95 10.99 -4.31
C MET A 229 6.80 12.30 -5.09
N ASN A 230 7.68 12.57 -6.04
CA ASN A 230 7.63 13.77 -6.85
C ASN A 230 6.33 13.85 -7.66
N LEU A 231 5.89 12.74 -8.25
CA LEU A 231 4.62 12.67 -8.94
C LEU A 231 3.46 12.97 -7.98
N LEU A 232 3.41 12.32 -6.81
CA LEU A 232 2.32 12.50 -5.85
C LEU A 232 2.23 13.93 -5.30
N ILE A 233 3.37 14.59 -5.02
CA ILE A 233 3.38 15.98 -4.54
C ILE A 233 2.92 16.97 -5.62
N ASN A 234 3.17 16.66 -6.90
CA ASN A 234 2.86 17.56 -8.02
C ASN A 234 1.62 17.15 -8.82
N ALA A 235 0.92 16.06 -8.48
CA ALA A 235 -0.24 15.54 -9.22
C ALA A 235 -1.46 16.50 -9.24
N ASN A 236 -1.43 17.59 -8.47
CA ASN A 236 -2.41 18.68 -8.60
C ASN A 236 -2.21 19.53 -9.87
N CYS A 237 -1.16 19.26 -10.65
CA CYS A 237 -0.81 19.94 -11.91
C CYS A 237 -1.05 19.10 -13.17
N LEU A 238 -1.67 17.91 -13.04
CA LEU A 238 -2.12 17.06 -14.15
C LEU A 238 -3.65 17.14 -14.28
#